data_AF-A0A5J4UHF9-F1
#
_entry.id   AF-A0A5J4UHF9-F1
#
_cell.length_a   1.000
_cell.length_b   1.000
_cell.length_c   1.000
_cell.angle_alpha   90.00
_cell.angle_beta   90.00
_cell.angle_gamma   90.00
#
_symmetry.space_group_name_H-M   'P 1'
#
loop_
_entity.id
_entity.type
_entity.pdbx_description
1 polymer ?
#
loop_
_entity_poly.entity_id
_entity_poly.type
_entity_poly.pdbx_seq_one_letter_code
_entity_poly.pdbx_strand_id
1 'polypeptide(L)'
;MKTSVKYLDIVTDIMDKINETTIAEHEADKTQAIADQFHNVINVVTDTLSDIITELNQQVRQLVPRAVPNDKQRTYILMVEVVNEYEQLEEQQVYHITIRFRKFNINDLSLAKIERYRRESLLFVDNFPIVMTINEKIKQTLKQRLDVKIWSINYIFPEDQSDFIIDIIQAAIITESAH
;
A
#
# COMPACT_ATOMS: atom_id res chain seq x y z
N MET A 1 35.45 -63.52 -30.34
CA MET A 1 35.49 -62.72 -29.10
C MET A 1 34.84 -61.32 -29.24
N LYS A 2 33.90 -61.10 -30.18
CA LYS A 2 33.23 -59.79 -30.40
C LYS A 2 31.90 -59.61 -29.64
N THR A 3 31.32 -60.71 -29.14
CA THR A 3 30.02 -60.71 -28.47
C THR A 3 30.11 -60.29 -27.00
N SER A 4 31.18 -60.66 -26.29
CA SER A 4 31.37 -60.31 -24.87
C SER A 4 31.54 -58.81 -24.60
N VAL A 5 32.11 -58.06 -25.54
CA VAL A 5 32.29 -56.60 -25.41
C VAL A 5 30.94 -55.88 -25.53
N LYS A 6 30.09 -56.28 -26.48
CA LYS A 6 28.74 -55.70 -26.66
C LYS A 6 27.84 -55.87 -25.43
N TYR A 7 27.94 -57.02 -24.74
CA TYR A 7 27.19 -57.23 -23.51
C TYR A 7 27.71 -56.35 -22.36
N LEU A 8 29.03 -56.13 -22.30
CA LEU A 8 29.62 -55.24 -21.31
C LEU A 8 29.19 -53.78 -21.53
N ASP A 9 29.14 -53.32 -22.78
CA ASP A 9 28.67 -51.98 -23.13
C ASP A 9 27.20 -51.79 -22.71
N ILE A 10 26.32 -52.76 -23.05
CA ILE A 10 24.90 -52.72 -22.67
C ILE A 10 24.72 -52.70 -21.15
N VAL A 11 25.48 -53.52 -20.42
CA VAL A 11 25.41 -53.57 -18.96
C VAL A 11 25.90 -52.25 -18.34
N THR A 12 26.92 -51.62 -18.93
CA THR A 12 27.43 -50.31 -18.51
C THR A 12 26.38 -49.22 -18.71
N ASP A 13 25.77 -49.15 -19.90
CA ASP A 13 24.69 -48.20 -20.20
C ASP A 13 23.50 -48.33 -19.24
N ILE A 14 23.11 -49.57 -18.90
CA ILE A 14 22.01 -49.83 -17.95
C ILE A 14 22.38 -49.35 -16.54
N MET A 15 23.60 -49.64 -16.07
CA MET A 15 24.05 -49.19 -14.75
C MET A 15 24.12 -47.66 -14.67
N ASP A 16 24.64 -47.01 -15.71
CA ASP A 16 24.69 -45.55 -15.79
C ASP A 16 23.27 -44.96 -15.74
N LYS A 17 22.32 -45.53 -16.50
CA LYS A 17 20.93 -45.07 -16.49
C LYS A 17 20.22 -45.22 -15.14
N ILE A 18 20.48 -46.33 -14.44
CA ILE A 18 19.95 -46.55 -13.09
C ILE A 18 20.53 -45.52 -12.13
N ASN A 19 21.83 -45.26 -12.20
CA ASN A 19 22.49 -44.29 -11.34
C ASN A 19 21.97 -42.86 -11.59
N GLU A 20 21.83 -42.45 -12.86
CA GLU A 20 21.23 -41.17 -13.24
C GLU A 20 19.81 -41.01 -12.68
N THR A 21 18.99 -42.07 -12.80
CA THR A 21 17.58 -42.06 -12.34
C THR A 21 17.51 -41.98 -10.82
N THR A 22 18.35 -42.74 -10.12
CA THR A 22 18.43 -42.72 -8.65
C THR A 22 18.80 -41.34 -8.12
N ILE A 23 19.75 -40.65 -8.77
CA ILE A 23 20.14 -39.28 -8.38
C ILE A 23 18.98 -38.30 -8.63
N ALA A 24 18.30 -38.41 -9.77
CA ALA A 24 17.19 -37.52 -10.12
C ALA A 24 16.00 -37.67 -9.17
N GLU A 25 15.62 -38.90 -8.81
CA GLU A 25 14.55 -39.17 -7.83
C GLU A 25 14.88 -38.59 -6.45
N HIS A 26 16.11 -38.81 -5.97
CA HIS A 26 16.53 -38.30 -4.67
C HIS A 26 16.58 -36.75 -4.61
N GLU A 27 17.02 -36.07 -5.67
CA GLU A 27 16.98 -34.61 -5.74
C GLU A 27 15.54 -34.07 -5.86
N ALA A 28 14.65 -34.79 -6.55
CA ALA A 28 13.23 -34.46 -6.59
C ALA A 28 12.57 -34.57 -5.20
N ASP A 29 12.85 -35.66 -4.47
CA ASP A 29 12.34 -35.87 -3.10
C ASP A 29 12.80 -34.77 -2.13
N LYS A 30 14.09 -34.38 -2.19
CA LYS A 30 14.60 -33.24 -1.42
C LYS A 30 13.88 -31.95 -1.76
N THR A 31 13.66 -31.69 -3.04
CA THR A 31 12.96 -30.49 -3.51
C THR A 31 11.52 -30.47 -2.99
N GLN A 32 10.83 -31.61 -3.02
CA GLN A 32 9.49 -31.75 -2.48
C GLN A 32 9.46 -31.53 -0.97
N ALA A 33 10.37 -32.13 -0.22
CA ALA A 33 10.45 -31.96 1.24
C ALA A 33 10.70 -30.49 1.65
N ILE A 34 11.55 -29.78 0.90
CA ILE A 34 11.79 -28.34 1.09
C ILE A 34 10.51 -27.55 0.79
N ALA A 35 9.82 -27.85 -0.31
CA ALA A 35 8.57 -27.18 -0.66
C ALA A 35 7.49 -27.38 0.42
N ASP A 36 7.35 -28.59 0.96
CA ASP A 36 6.39 -28.90 2.01
C ASP A 36 6.71 -28.14 3.30
N GLN A 37 7.99 -28.01 3.67
CA GLN A 37 8.41 -27.18 4.79
C GLN A 37 8.07 -25.70 4.60
N PHE A 38 8.31 -25.14 3.41
CA PHE A 38 7.95 -23.77 3.11
C PHE A 38 6.44 -23.54 3.21
N HIS A 39 5.62 -24.44 2.67
CA HIS A 39 4.16 -24.34 2.78
C HIS A 39 3.71 -24.38 4.24
N ASN A 40 4.29 -25.26 5.05
CA ASN A 40 3.97 -25.31 6.48
C ASN A 40 4.32 -24.00 7.19
N VAL A 41 5.53 -23.48 6.98
CA VAL A 41 5.96 -22.20 7.57
C VAL A 41 5.05 -21.05 7.13
N ILE A 42 4.73 -20.98 5.82
CA ILE A 42 3.82 -19.96 5.29
C ILE A 42 2.46 -20.05 5.97
N ASN A 43 1.88 -21.25 6.06
CA ASN A 43 0.57 -21.45 6.70
C ASN A 43 0.60 -21.01 8.16
N VAL A 44 1.60 -21.44 8.94
CA VAL A 44 1.74 -21.05 10.35
C VAL A 44 1.87 -19.54 10.52
N VAL A 45 2.68 -18.90 9.67
CA VAL A 45 2.84 -17.44 9.71
C VAL A 45 1.55 -16.73 9.32
N THR A 46 0.87 -17.19 8.27
CA THR A 46 -0.40 -16.64 7.80
C THR A 46 -1.49 -16.76 8.88
N ASP A 47 -1.61 -17.91 9.53
CA ASP A 47 -2.58 -18.15 10.59
C ASP A 47 -2.28 -17.25 11.80
N THR A 48 -1.02 -17.21 12.24
CA THR A 48 -0.58 -16.37 13.37
C THR A 48 -0.86 -14.89 13.11
N LEU A 49 -0.55 -14.39 11.91
CA LEU A 49 -0.83 -13.01 11.55
C LEU A 49 -2.34 -12.73 11.46
N SER A 50 -3.12 -13.68 10.97
CA SER A 50 -4.58 -13.56 10.88
C SER A 50 -5.22 -13.48 12.27
N ASP A 51 -4.75 -14.28 13.22
CA ASP A 51 -5.20 -14.25 14.62
C ASP A 51 -4.85 -12.90 15.28
N ILE A 52 -3.62 -12.42 15.11
CA ILE A 52 -3.18 -11.12 15.62
C ILE A 52 -4.03 -9.98 15.03
N ILE A 53 -4.28 -9.99 13.71
CA ILE A 53 -5.13 -9.00 13.05
C ILE A 53 -6.55 -9.04 13.61
N THR A 54 -7.09 -10.23 13.85
CA THR A 54 -8.43 -10.42 14.41
C THR A 54 -8.52 -9.84 15.82
N GLU A 55 -7.54 -10.15 16.68
CA GLU A 55 -7.47 -9.64 18.04
C GLU A 55 -7.33 -8.11 18.08
N LEU A 56 -6.41 -7.54 17.28
CA LEU A 56 -6.22 -6.10 17.18
C LEU A 56 -7.49 -5.39 16.70
N ASN A 57 -8.17 -5.94 15.69
CA ASN A 57 -9.44 -5.39 15.21
C ASN A 57 -10.52 -5.42 16.30
N GLN A 58 -10.55 -6.46 17.13
CA GLN A 58 -11.48 -6.54 18.25
C GLN A 58 -11.17 -5.52 19.34
N GLN A 59 -9.90 -5.32 19.68
CA GLN A 59 -9.48 -4.26 20.60
C GLN A 59 -9.86 -2.87 20.08
N VAL A 60 -9.60 -2.59 18.80
CA VAL A 60 -9.97 -1.32 18.15
C VAL A 60 -11.48 -1.07 18.22
N ARG A 61 -12.32 -2.09 18.00
CA ARG A 61 -13.78 -1.96 18.11
C ARG A 61 -14.28 -1.65 19.52
N GLN A 62 -13.52 -2.03 20.55
CA GLN A 62 -13.85 -1.76 21.95
C GLN A 62 -13.40 -0.36 22.40
N LEU A 63 -12.55 0.31 21.62
CA LEU A 63 -12.16 1.68 21.93
C LEU A 63 -13.36 2.60 21.75
N VAL A 64 -13.74 3.29 22.84
CA VAL A 64 -14.69 4.39 22.75
C VAL A 64 -14.03 5.50 21.92
N PRO A 65 -14.69 6.00 20.86
CA PRO A 65 -14.18 7.14 20.11
C PRO A 65 -13.88 8.28 21.07
N ARG A 66 -12.64 8.77 21.07
CA ARG A 66 -12.28 9.89 21.92
C ARG A 66 -13.04 11.12 21.44
N ALA A 67 -14.03 11.56 22.22
CA ALA A 67 -14.79 12.75 21.90
C ALA A 67 -13.84 13.95 21.84
N VAL A 68 -13.81 14.61 20.68
CA VAL A 68 -13.10 15.87 20.53
C VAL A 68 -13.93 16.95 21.21
N PRO A 69 -13.35 17.75 22.12
CA PRO A 69 -14.03 18.92 22.67
C PRO A 69 -14.62 19.81 21.57
N ASN A 70 -15.87 20.25 21.71
CA ASN A 70 -16.60 20.97 20.66
C ASN A 70 -15.87 22.23 20.17
N ASP A 71 -15.16 22.93 21.05
CA ASP A 71 -14.34 24.10 20.76
C ASP A 71 -13.12 23.79 19.89
N LYS A 72 -12.65 22.54 19.87
CA LYS A 72 -11.51 22.06 19.07
C LYS A 72 -11.94 21.27 17.85
N GLN A 73 -13.25 21.06 17.68
CA GLN A 73 -13.74 20.25 16.59
C GLN A 73 -13.44 20.87 15.25
N ARG A 74 -13.46 22.20 15.09
CA ARG A 74 -13.34 22.92 13.81
C ARG A 74 -12.24 23.99 13.77
N THR A 75 -11.23 23.90 14.63
CA THR A 75 -10.15 24.91 14.71
C THR A 75 -8.99 24.66 13.76
N TYR A 76 -9.14 23.78 12.77
CA TYR A 76 -8.06 23.44 11.86
C TYR A 76 -8.33 24.00 10.47
N ILE A 77 -7.27 24.15 9.69
CA ILE A 77 -7.35 24.34 8.25
C ILE A 77 -6.84 23.07 7.56
N LEU A 78 -7.46 22.69 6.45
CA LEU A 78 -6.91 21.71 5.52
C LEU A 78 -6.37 22.44 4.30
N MET A 79 -5.17 22.07 3.90
CA MET A 79 -4.49 22.56 2.72
C MET A 79 -4.00 21.38 1.88
N VAL A 80 -4.24 21.45 0.57
CA VAL A 80 -3.66 20.55 -0.42
C VAL A 80 -2.64 21.35 -1.24
N GLU A 81 -1.39 20.92 -1.25
CA GLU A 81 -0.31 21.53 -2.03
C GLU A 81 0.26 20.55 -3.03
N VAL A 82 0.71 21.07 -4.18
CA VAL A 82 1.57 20.33 -5.09
C VAL A 82 2.97 20.30 -4.51
N VAL A 83 3.50 19.11 -4.29
CA VAL A 83 4.90 18.91 -3.95
C VAL A 83 5.60 18.61 -5.26
N ASN A 84 6.24 19.62 -5.84
CA ASN A 84 6.93 19.50 -7.12
C ASN A 84 8.17 18.61 -6.94
N GLU A 85 7.97 17.30 -7.08
CA GLU A 85 9.02 16.32 -7.27
C GLU A 85 8.74 15.70 -8.64
N TYR A 86 9.42 16.23 -9.66
CA TYR A 86 9.48 15.60 -10.97
C TYR A 86 10.28 14.30 -10.83
N GLU A 87 9.70 13.27 -10.23
CA GLU A 87 10.17 11.91 -10.43
C GLU A 87 9.78 11.51 -11.86
N GLN A 88 10.71 11.73 -12.79
CA GLN A 88 10.65 11.14 -14.12
C GLN A 88 10.63 9.62 -13.96
N LEU A 89 9.44 9.02 -13.92
CA LEU A 89 9.27 7.61 -14.23
C LEU A 89 9.36 7.50 -15.75
N GLU A 90 10.58 7.31 -16.26
CA GLU A 90 10.99 7.31 -17.67
C GLU A 90 10.36 6.22 -18.57
N GLU A 91 9.16 5.71 -18.28
CA GLU A 91 8.57 4.64 -19.10
C GLU A 91 7.23 4.98 -19.75
N GLN A 92 6.55 6.07 -19.34
CA GLN A 92 5.26 6.47 -19.93
C GLN A 92 5.18 7.99 -20.05
N GLN A 93 4.71 8.52 -21.19
CA GLN A 93 4.59 9.96 -21.48
C GLN A 93 3.52 10.70 -20.63
N VAL A 94 3.21 10.19 -19.44
CA VAL A 94 2.19 10.73 -18.54
C VAL A 94 2.90 11.42 -17.38
N TYR A 95 2.85 12.75 -17.36
CA TYR A 95 3.34 13.54 -16.24
C TYR A 95 2.53 13.18 -15.00
N HIS A 96 3.22 12.88 -13.90
CA HIS A 96 2.59 12.63 -12.62
C HIS A 96 2.72 13.86 -11.73
N ILE A 97 1.69 14.14 -10.98
CA ILE A 97 1.67 15.18 -9.96
C ILE A 97 1.64 14.52 -8.58
N THR A 98 2.43 15.07 -7.67
CA THR A 98 2.40 14.67 -6.26
C THR A 98 1.70 15.77 -5.47
N ILE A 99 0.61 15.43 -4.80
CA ILE A 99 -0.05 16.33 -3.86
C ILE A 99 0.19 15.87 -2.42
N ARG A 100 0.21 16.83 -1.52
CA ARG A 100 0.32 16.59 -0.07
C ARG A 100 -0.81 17.27 0.65
N PHE A 101 -1.39 16.52 1.58
CA PHE A 101 -2.43 17.02 2.48
C PHE A 101 -1.79 17.45 3.78
N ARG A 102 -2.11 18.67 4.21
CA ARG A 102 -1.62 19.23 5.46
C ARG A 102 -2.77 19.79 6.26
N LYS A 103 -2.77 19.45 7.54
CA LYS A 103 -3.71 19.96 8.52
C LYS A 103 -2.95 20.79 9.54
N PHE A 104 -3.42 22.01 9.79
CA PHE A 104 -2.81 22.92 10.76
C PHE A 104 -3.88 23.46 11.69
N ASN A 105 -3.55 23.61 12.97
CA ASN A 105 -4.40 24.35 13.89
C ASN A 105 -4.31 25.84 13.52
N ILE A 106 -5.46 26.49 13.35
CA ILE A 106 -5.53 27.90 12.97
C ILE A 106 -4.87 28.79 14.03
N ASN A 107 -4.95 28.39 15.31
CA ASN A 107 -4.39 29.13 16.43
C ASN A 107 -2.85 29.10 16.43
N ASP A 108 -2.23 28.16 15.72
CA ASP A 108 -0.78 28.02 15.62
C ASP A 108 -0.21 28.76 14.38
N LEU A 109 -1.06 29.45 13.62
CA LEU A 109 -0.69 30.14 12.39
C LEU A 109 -0.92 31.66 12.49
N SER A 110 0.00 32.43 11.89
CA SER A 110 -0.21 33.87 11.71
C SER A 110 -1.18 34.13 10.55
N LEU A 111 -1.90 35.25 10.63
CA LEU A 111 -2.84 35.67 9.58
C LEU A 111 -2.18 35.73 8.19
N ALA A 112 -0.96 36.26 8.10
CA ALA A 112 -0.21 36.31 6.84
C ALA A 112 0.06 34.91 6.25
N LYS A 113 0.28 33.91 7.11
CA LYS A 113 0.52 32.53 6.69
C LYS A 113 -0.77 31.84 6.25
N ILE A 114 -1.89 32.10 6.93
CA ILE A 114 -3.22 31.63 6.54
C ILE A 114 -3.58 32.18 5.16
N GLU A 115 -3.41 33.49 4.96
CA GLU A 115 -3.70 34.14 3.67
C GLU A 115 -2.81 33.64 2.54
N ARG A 116 -1.53 33.35 2.84
CA ARG A 116 -0.65 32.72 1.87
C ARG A 116 -1.17 31.34 1.46
N TYR A 117 -1.52 30.49 2.43
CA TYR A 117 -2.08 29.17 2.14
C TYR A 117 -3.39 29.24 1.36
N ARG A 118 -4.27 30.19 1.69
CA ARG A 118 -5.52 30.41 0.94
C ARG A 118 -5.28 30.70 -0.54
N ARG A 119 -4.17 31.37 -0.89
CA ARG A 119 -3.83 31.72 -2.28
C ARG A 119 -3.05 30.64 -3.03
N GLU A 120 -2.16 29.93 -2.35
CA GLU A 120 -1.18 29.03 -2.98
C GLU A 120 -1.62 27.55 -3.00
N SER A 121 -2.62 27.17 -2.22
CA SER A 121 -3.08 25.78 -2.14
C SER A 121 -3.97 25.43 -3.34
N LEU A 122 -3.90 24.18 -3.81
CA LEU A 122 -4.88 23.63 -4.75
C LEU A 122 -6.27 23.57 -4.13
N LEU A 123 -6.33 23.23 -2.85
CA LEU A 123 -7.55 23.22 -2.06
C LEU A 123 -7.25 23.80 -0.69
N PHE A 124 -8.06 24.76 -0.28
CA PHE A 124 -8.03 25.35 1.05
C PHE A 124 -9.41 25.20 1.68
N VAL A 125 -9.48 24.54 2.83
CA VAL A 125 -10.71 24.40 3.62
C VAL A 125 -10.48 25.00 4.99
N ASP A 126 -11.28 26.02 5.29
CA ASP A 126 -11.32 26.68 6.59
C ASP A 126 -12.26 25.92 7.55
N ASN A 127 -12.09 26.15 8.85
CA ASN A 127 -12.87 25.50 9.91
C ASN A 127 -12.94 23.97 9.78
N PHE A 128 -11.87 23.38 9.26
CA PHE A 128 -11.73 21.94 9.02
C PHE A 128 -11.72 21.19 10.34
N PRO A 129 -12.44 20.06 10.44
CA PRO A 129 -12.53 19.43 11.73
C PRO A 129 -11.32 18.56 12.07
N ILE A 130 -10.97 18.46 13.36
CA ILE A 130 -9.84 17.65 13.80
C ILE A 130 -10.12 16.14 13.61
N VAL A 131 -11.39 15.74 13.58
CA VAL A 131 -11.83 14.34 13.56
C VAL A 131 -11.15 13.57 12.43
N MET A 132 -10.68 12.37 12.78
CA MET A 132 -9.92 11.49 11.89
C MET A 132 -10.76 10.97 10.71
N THR A 133 -12.10 10.97 10.85
CA THR A 133 -13.05 10.41 9.88
C THR A 133 -12.86 10.95 8.47
N ILE A 134 -12.67 12.27 8.32
CA ILE A 134 -12.52 12.89 6.99
C ILE A 134 -11.21 12.44 6.32
N ASN A 135 -10.11 12.41 7.07
CA ASN A 135 -8.81 11.98 6.55
C ASN A 135 -8.85 10.50 6.12
N GLU A 136 -9.47 9.63 6.92
CA GLU A 136 -9.61 8.22 6.58
C GLU A 136 -10.56 8.01 5.40
N LYS A 137 -11.64 8.79 5.31
CA LYS A 137 -12.54 8.76 4.16
C LYS A 137 -11.82 9.12 2.88
N ILE A 138 -11.07 10.22 2.86
CA ILE A 138 -10.25 10.63 1.72
C ILE A 138 -9.27 9.50 1.33
N LYS A 139 -8.54 8.94 2.30
CA LYS A 139 -7.63 7.81 2.05
C LYS A 139 -8.34 6.61 1.45
N GLN A 140 -9.49 6.21 2.01
CA GLN A 140 -10.25 5.05 1.52
C GLN A 140 -10.75 5.26 0.09
N THR A 141 -11.31 6.44 -0.20
CA THR A 141 -11.80 6.77 -1.55
C THR A 141 -10.66 6.80 -2.57
N LEU A 142 -9.51 7.38 -2.21
CA LEU A 142 -8.36 7.42 -3.10
C LEU A 142 -7.68 6.05 -3.26
N LYS A 143 -7.68 5.18 -2.23
CA LYS A 143 -7.14 3.81 -2.32
C LYS A 143 -7.92 2.90 -3.28
N GLN A 144 -9.19 3.19 -3.54
CA GLN A 144 -10.00 2.42 -4.47
C GLN A 144 -9.60 2.65 -5.94
N ARG A 145 -8.79 3.68 -6.20
CA ARG A 145 -8.29 4.01 -7.54
C ARG A 145 -6.99 3.26 -7.84
N LEU A 146 -6.92 2.65 -9.01
CA LEU A 146 -5.73 1.93 -9.50
C LEU A 146 -4.59 2.87 -9.91
N ASP A 147 -4.93 4.11 -10.27
CA ASP A 147 -4.02 5.13 -10.80
C ASP A 147 -3.47 6.08 -9.72
N VAL A 148 -3.77 5.84 -8.44
CA VAL A 148 -3.29 6.64 -7.31
C VAL A 148 -2.30 5.83 -6.47
N LYS A 149 -1.06 6.30 -6.42
CA LYS A 149 -0.04 5.76 -5.50
C LYS A 149 0.00 6.61 -4.23
N ILE A 150 -0.17 5.98 -3.08
CA ILE A 150 -0.14 6.65 -1.77
C ILE A 150 1.18 6.33 -1.08
N TRP A 151 1.98 7.35 -0.80
CA TRP A 151 3.23 7.24 -0.04
C TRP A 151 3.20 8.17 1.16
N SER A 152 3.02 7.62 2.36
CA SER A 152 2.91 8.40 3.60
C SER A 152 1.78 9.44 3.54
N ILE A 153 2.10 10.72 3.38
CA ILE A 153 1.15 11.85 3.24
C ILE A 153 1.07 12.40 1.81
N ASN A 154 1.85 11.82 0.89
CA ASN A 154 1.90 12.18 -0.52
C ASN A 154 1.00 11.25 -1.33
N TYR A 155 0.31 11.82 -2.31
CA TYR A 155 -0.58 11.12 -3.23
C TYR A 155 -0.14 11.47 -4.64
N ILE A 156 0.16 10.44 -5.42
CA ILE A 156 0.80 10.56 -6.73
C ILE A 156 -0.17 9.99 -7.76
N PHE A 157 -0.46 10.76 -8.81
CA PHE A 157 -1.38 10.39 -9.88
C PHE A 157 -1.09 11.19 -11.16
N PRO A 158 -1.65 10.80 -12.32
CA PRO A 158 -1.50 11.54 -13.58
C PRO A 158 -1.98 13.01 -13.50
N GLU A 159 -1.21 13.96 -14.03
CA GLU A 159 -1.49 15.40 -13.93
C GLU A 159 -2.86 15.80 -14.51
N ASP A 160 -3.30 15.12 -15.58
CA ASP A 160 -4.60 15.31 -16.22
C ASP A 160 -5.80 14.94 -15.32
N GLN A 161 -5.56 14.20 -14.24
CA GLN A 161 -6.57 13.77 -13.27
C GLN A 161 -6.68 14.70 -12.05
N SER A 162 -5.92 15.80 -12.01
CA SER A 162 -5.85 16.71 -10.86
C SER A 162 -7.20 17.28 -10.42
N ASP A 163 -7.96 17.90 -11.32
CA ASP A 163 -9.27 18.48 -11.00
C ASP A 163 -10.22 17.40 -10.45
N PHE A 164 -10.25 16.22 -11.08
CA PHE A 164 -11.10 15.12 -10.66
C PHE A 164 -10.72 14.58 -9.27
N ILE A 165 -9.42 14.52 -8.95
CA ILE A 165 -8.96 14.16 -7.60
C ILE A 165 -9.39 15.21 -6.57
N ILE A 166 -9.27 16.50 -6.89
CA ILE A 166 -9.74 17.59 -6.01
C ILE A 166 -11.24 17.51 -5.76
N ASP A 167 -12.05 17.22 -6.79
CA ASP A 167 -13.49 17.04 -6.66
C ASP A 167 -13.86 15.88 -5.73
N ILE A 168 -13.17 14.74 -5.86
CA ILE A 168 -13.34 13.59 -4.96
C ILE A 168 -13.05 13.97 -3.51
N ILE A 169 -11.97 14.73 -3.28
CA ILE A 169 -11.58 15.18 -1.95
C ILE A 169 -12.65 16.12 -1.39
N GLN A 170 -13.09 17.11 -2.17
CA GLN A 170 -14.13 18.04 -1.74
C GLN A 170 -15.43 17.31 -1.40
N ALA A 171 -15.86 16.36 -2.24
CA ALA A 171 -17.06 15.56 -2.01
C ALA A 171 -16.96 14.75 -0.71
N ALA A 172 -15.80 14.15 -0.42
CA ALA A 172 -15.54 13.43 0.82
C ALA A 172 -15.63 14.37 2.04
N ILE A 173 -15.07 15.58 1.94
CA ILE A 173 -15.14 16.59 3.02
C ILE A 173 -16.58 17.02 3.27
N ILE A 174 -17.34 17.34 2.21
CA ILE A 174 -18.73 17.79 2.33
C ILE A 174 -19.61 16.71 2.96
N THR A 175 -19.48 15.46 2.48
CA THR A 175 -20.28 14.33 2.96
C THR A 175 -20.07 14.10 4.46
N GLU A 176 -18.82 14.05 4.90
CA GLU A 176 -18.49 13.80 6.30
C GLU A 176 -18.67 15.02 7.21
N SER A 177 -18.70 16.24 6.65
CA SER A 177 -18.99 17.47 7.42
C SER A 177 -20.49 17.70 7.64
N ALA A 178 -21.35 17.00 6.89
CA ALA A 178 -22.81 17.06 7.00
C ALA A 178 -23.39 16.05 8.00
N HIS A 179 -22.57 15.13 8.52
CA HIS A 179 -22.88 14.17 9.56
C HIS A 179 -22.39 14.63 10.93
#